data_AF-A0A4Y2BQ42-F1
#
_entry.id   AF-A0A4Y2BQ42-F1
#
_cell.length_a   1.000
_cell.length_b   1.000
_cell.length_c   1.000
_cell.angle_alpha   90.00
_cell.angle_beta   90.00
_cell.angle_gamma   90.00
#
_symmetry.space_group_name_H-M   'P 1'
#
loop_
_entity.id
_entity.type
_entity.pdbx_description
1 polymer ?
#
loop_
_entity_poly.entity_id
_entity_poly.type
_entity_poly.pdbx_seq_one_letter_code
_entity_poly.pdbx_strand_id
1 'polypeptide(L)'
;DPLSKENRRNIREEAKEENSQNCNKKRKSAHQYKVGDFVTVQRTQFGTGPKLRPKFFDPYEVVKLKNRYDVKKVGQHERPNITS
;
A
#
# COMPACT_ATOMS: atom_id res chain seq x y z
N ASP A 1 -2.75 -27.43 -30.88
CA ASP A 1 -2.73 -28.64 -30.07
C ASP A 1 -3.24 -28.37 -28.65
N PRO A 2 -4.35 -28.99 -28.22
CA PRO A 2 -4.89 -28.92 -26.85
C PRO A 2 -3.88 -29.33 -25.78
N LEU A 3 -3.03 -30.33 -26.04
CA LEU A 3 -2.03 -30.84 -25.10
C LEU A 3 -1.00 -29.76 -24.74
N SER A 4 -0.53 -29.03 -25.74
CA SER A 4 0.39 -27.90 -25.57
C SER A 4 -0.22 -26.73 -24.77
N LYS A 5 -1.54 -26.50 -24.88
CA LYS A 5 -2.22 -25.46 -24.08
C LYS A 5 -2.32 -25.89 -22.62
N GLU A 6 -2.60 -27.15 -22.35
CA GLU A 6 -2.72 -27.67 -21.00
C GLU A 6 -1.37 -27.69 -20.27
N ASN A 7 -0.31 -28.18 -20.92
CA ASN A 7 1.03 -28.15 -20.33
C ASN A 7 1.47 -26.73 -19.93
N ARG A 8 1.18 -25.73 -20.78
CA ARG A 8 1.48 -24.32 -20.45
C ARG A 8 0.70 -23.80 -19.26
N ARG A 9 -0.52 -24.28 -19.03
CA ARG A 9 -1.32 -23.90 -17.85
C ARG A 9 -0.73 -24.51 -16.60
N ASN A 10 -0.42 -25.81 -16.62
CA ASN A 10 0.14 -26.52 -15.47
C ASN A 10 1.44 -25.88 -15.00
N ILE A 11 2.38 -25.62 -15.92
CA ILE A 11 3.65 -24.93 -15.61
C ILE A 11 3.39 -23.54 -15.00
N ARG A 12 2.38 -22.81 -15.50
CA ARG A 12 2.06 -21.48 -14.99
C ARG A 12 1.45 -21.54 -13.59
N GLU A 13 0.58 -22.51 -13.32
CA GLU A 13 -0.01 -22.67 -11.98
C GLU A 13 1.03 -23.10 -10.96
N GLU A 14 1.91 -24.05 -11.31
CA GLU A 14 3.05 -24.45 -10.46
C GLU A 14 3.95 -23.24 -10.14
N ALA A 15 4.30 -22.43 -11.15
CA ALA A 15 5.12 -21.24 -10.95
C ALA A 15 4.43 -20.17 -10.08
N LYS A 16 3.10 -20.02 -10.17
CA LYS A 16 2.34 -19.11 -9.30
C LYS A 16 2.32 -19.61 -7.86
N GLU A 17 2.15 -20.92 -7.68
CA GLU A 17 2.10 -21.54 -6.36
C GLU A 17 3.44 -21.43 -5.65
N GLU A 18 4.54 -21.79 -6.34
CA GLU A 18 5.89 -21.65 -5.81
C GLU A 18 6.22 -20.19 -5.46
N ASN A 19 5.83 -19.24 -6.33
CA ASN A 19 6.01 -17.81 -6.08
C ASN A 19 5.19 -17.35 -4.87
N SER A 20 3.92 -17.77 -4.76
CA SER A 20 3.05 -17.45 -3.62
C SER A 20 3.65 -17.96 -2.31
N GLN A 21 4.09 -19.22 -2.27
CA GLN A 21 4.74 -19.80 -1.10
C GLN A 21 6.01 -19.02 -0.74
N ASN A 22 6.87 -18.73 -1.72
CA ASN A 22 8.12 -18.03 -1.48
C ASN A 22 7.92 -16.58 -1.00
N CYS A 23 7.01 -15.83 -1.64
CA CYS A 23 6.63 -14.49 -1.19
C CYS A 23 6.03 -14.50 0.22
N ASN A 24 5.20 -15.49 0.54
CA ASN A 24 4.54 -15.58 1.84
C ASN A 24 5.51 -15.94 2.98
N LYS A 25 6.62 -16.65 2.73
CA LYS A 25 7.62 -17.02 3.76
C LYS A 25 8.13 -15.84 4.59
N LYS A 26 8.30 -14.66 3.98
CA LYS A 26 8.81 -13.44 4.66
C LYS A 26 7.75 -12.34 4.78
N ARG A 27 6.51 -12.62 4.39
CA ARG A 27 5.44 -11.63 4.36
C ARG A 27 4.96 -11.34 5.77
N LYS A 28 5.02 -10.06 6.16
CA LYS A 28 4.37 -9.58 7.38
C LYS A 28 2.87 -9.42 7.14
N SER A 29 2.05 -9.73 8.14
CA SER A 29 0.62 -9.47 8.08
C SER A 29 0.37 -7.97 7.89
N ALA A 30 -0.63 -7.63 7.06
CA ALA A 30 -1.00 -6.24 6.85
C ALA A 30 -1.50 -5.63 8.17
N HIS A 31 -1.16 -4.37 8.42
CA HIS A 31 -1.73 -3.61 9.53
C HIS A 31 -3.21 -3.33 9.24
N GLN A 32 -4.07 -3.66 10.19
CA GLN A 32 -5.53 -3.49 10.08
C GLN A 32 -5.92 -2.22 10.84
N TYR A 33 -6.40 -1.21 10.12
CA TYR A 33 -6.91 0.02 10.71
C TYR A 33 -8.40 -0.11 11.04
N LYS A 34 -8.85 0.69 12.00
CA LYS A 34 -10.24 0.81 12.43
C LYS A 34 -10.78 2.18 12.07
N VAL A 35 -12.11 2.29 12.04
CA VAL A 35 -12.76 3.61 11.89
C VAL A 35 -12.37 4.48 13.08
N GLY A 36 -11.99 5.72 12.82
CA GLY A 36 -11.47 6.66 13.82
C GLY A 36 -9.95 6.64 14.00
N ASP A 37 -9.23 5.70 13.39
CA ASP A 37 -7.76 5.69 13.44
C ASP A 37 -7.18 6.87 12.65
N PHE A 38 -6.16 7.52 13.22
CA PHE A 38 -5.38 8.55 12.55
C PHE A 38 -4.23 7.92 11.74
N VAL A 39 -4.15 8.28 10.47
CA VAL A 39 -3.14 7.78 9.53
C VAL A 39 -2.49 8.92 8.77
N THR A 40 -1.23 8.77 8.38
CA THR A 40 -0.55 9.70 7.49
C THR A 40 -0.27 9.02 6.16
N VAL A 41 -0.52 9.73 5.06
CA VAL A 41 -0.28 9.20 3.70
C VAL A 41 1.10 9.64 3.25
N GLN A 42 1.95 8.69 2.84
CA GLN A 42 3.26 9.03 2.32
C GLN A 42 3.13 9.78 0.99
N ARG A 43 3.84 10.90 0.86
CA ARG A 43 3.97 11.65 -0.40
C ARG A 43 4.82 10.85 -1.37
N THR A 44 4.21 10.37 -2.45
CA THR A 44 4.91 9.80 -3.59
C THR A 44 5.19 10.88 -4.62
N GLN A 45 6.45 11.31 -4.73
CA GLN A 45 6.90 12.16 -5.84
C GLN A 45 7.55 11.28 -6.91
N PHE A 46 6.82 10.99 -7.97
CA PHE A 46 7.38 10.35 -9.16
C PHE A 46 8.12 11.40 -9.98
N GLY A 47 9.40 11.63 -9.66
CA GLY A 47 10.24 12.60 -10.38
C GLY A 47 11.72 12.49 -9.98
N THR A 48 12.62 12.97 -10.86
CA THR A 48 14.07 12.91 -10.65
C THR A 48 14.51 13.92 -9.58
N GLY A 49 14.47 13.50 -8.31
CA GLY A 49 14.85 14.25 -7.09
C GLY A 49 13.69 15.04 -6.45
N PRO A 50 13.43 14.96 -5.12
CA PRO A 50 14.42 15.07 -4.03
C PRO A 50 14.37 14.00 -2.89
N LYS A 51 15.60 13.62 -2.46
CA LYS A 51 16.14 13.29 -1.11
C LYS A 51 15.55 12.14 -0.27
N LEU A 52 16.34 11.05 -0.13
CA LEU A 52 16.65 10.13 1.00
C LEU A 52 15.68 9.88 2.19
N ARG A 53 14.64 10.69 2.44
CA ARG A 53 13.73 10.59 3.59
C ARG A 53 12.27 10.64 3.13
N PRO A 54 11.43 9.66 3.54
CA PRO A 54 9.99 9.71 3.33
C PRO A 54 9.37 11.02 3.84
N LYS A 55 8.53 11.66 3.01
CA LYS A 55 7.66 12.77 3.41
C LYS A 55 6.24 12.27 3.51
N PHE A 56 5.44 12.84 4.41
CA PHE A 56 4.03 12.50 4.60
C PHE A 56 3.14 13.73 4.37
N PHE A 57 1.89 13.47 4.01
CA PHE A 57 0.82 14.45 4.09
C PHE A 57 0.37 14.63 5.55
N ASP A 58 -0.51 15.61 5.74
CA ASP A 58 -1.22 15.86 6.99
C ASP A 58 -1.97 14.61 7.50
N PRO A 59 -2.34 14.56 8.79
CA PRO A 59 -3.13 13.45 9.32
C PRO A 59 -4.52 13.33 8.66
N TYR A 60 -4.93 12.09 8.44
CA TYR A 60 -6.26 11.71 7.99
C TYR A 60 -6.88 10.76 9.01
N GLU A 61 -8.20 10.77 9.10
CA GLU A 61 -8.98 9.82 9.88
C GLU A 61 -9.59 8.77 8.96
N VAL A 62 -9.53 7.51 9.35
CA VAL A 62 -10.21 6.42 8.63
C VAL A 62 -11.71 6.52 8.87
N VAL A 63 -12.47 6.77 7.80
CA VAL A 63 -13.94 6.93 7.86
C VAL A 63 -14.70 5.67 7.44
N LYS A 64 -14.08 4.81 6.63
CA LYS A 64 -14.74 3.59 6.14
C LYS A 64 -13.75 2.46 5.86
N LEU A 65 -14.12 1.27 6.32
CA LEU A 65 -13.42 0.01 6.07
C LEU A 65 -14.00 -0.64 4.81
N LYS A 66 -13.16 -0.91 3.80
CA LYS A 66 -13.47 -1.73 2.61
C LYS A 66 -12.23 -2.57 2.25
N ASN A 67 -12.08 -2.96 0.99
CA ASN A 67 -10.80 -3.50 0.47
C ASN A 67 -9.65 -2.47 0.48
N ARG A 68 -10.00 -1.18 0.50
CA ARG A 68 -9.12 -0.03 0.76
C ARG A 68 -9.79 0.87 1.78
N TYR A 69 -9.02 1.64 2.54
CA TYR A 69 -9.55 2.57 3.54
C TYR A 69 -9.94 3.88 2.87
N ASP A 70 -11.17 4.34 3.11
CA ASP A 70 -11.54 5.72 2.81
C ASP A 70 -11.07 6.58 3.99
N VAL A 71 -10.37 7.68 3.71
CA VAL A 71 -9.78 8.55 4.73
C VAL A 71 -10.19 10.00 4.50
N LYS A 72 -10.42 10.75 5.59
CA LYS A 72 -10.81 12.17 5.55
C LYS A 72 -9.73 13.01 6.21
N LYS A 73 -9.36 14.13 5.58
CA LYS A 73 -8.35 15.04 6.13
C LYS A 73 -8.85 15.62 7.47
N VAL A 74 -8.00 15.59 8.48
CA VAL A 74 -8.32 16.12 9.80
C VAL A 74 -7.95 17.60 9.81
N GLY A 75 -8.97 18.46 9.87
CA GLY A 75 -8.82 19.91 9.96
C GLY A 75 -8.30 20.60 8.68
N GLN A 76 -8.44 21.93 8.68
CA GLN A 76 -7.78 22.85 7.74
C GLN A 76 -6.66 23.58 8.48
N HIS A 77 -5.69 22.85 9.05
CA HIS A 77 -4.49 23.52 9.50
C HIS A 77 -3.61 23.77 8.26
N GLU A 78 -3.64 25.00 7.76
CA GLU A 78 -2.45 25.53 7.10
C GLU A 78 -1.30 25.42 8.11
N ARG A 79 -0.14 24.99 7.62
CA ARG A 79 1.08 24.81 8.40
C ARG A 79 1.29 25.97 9.38
N PRO A 80 1.93 25.77 10.54
CA PRO A 80 2.45 26.90 11.30
C PRO A 80 3.33 27.74 10.37
N ASN A 81 2.91 28.97 10.07
CA ASN A 81 3.69 29.96 9.30
C ASN A 81 4.90 30.50 10.09
N ILE A 82 5.12 29.97 11.30
CA ILE A 82 6.18 30.36 12.20
C ILE A 82 6.89 29.07 12.63
N THR A 83 8.14 28.95 12.22
CA THR A 83 9.10 28.03 12.83
C THR A 83 9.99 28.91 13.70
N SER A 84 10.07 28.63 15.01
CA SER A 84 11.10 29.21 15.88
C SER A 84 12.46 28.58 15.61
#